data_AF-A0A9E1KPW3-F1
#
_entry.id   AF-A0A9E1KPW3-F1
#
_cell.length_a   1.000
_cell.length_b   1.000
_cell.length_c   1.000
_cell.angle_alpha   90.00
_cell.angle_beta   90.00
_cell.angle_gamma   90.00
#
_symmetry.space_group_name_H-M   'P 1'
#
loop_
_entity.id
_entity.type
_entity.pdbx_description
1 polymer ?
#
loop_
_entity_poly.entity_id
_entity_poly.type
_entity_poly.pdbx_seq_one_letter_code
_entity_poly.pdbx_strand_id
1 'polypeptide(L)'
;IATQTAQDYFSLTIEGSFENGETVSGKGKAVVYTGYEWRAQLKLGDMKMRQVLAANASGDRLTGRMFLKEQELNGMQITAVRDDSTARINSVFPGHIQRAQKQTITITGSGLTRDVRLPPGITVDKIVSHDNTRLVLDLRASAKAPLGRADIGVGQASMVGALVVYNAVDSLAVEPAYAIARVGDNGGATPKVDAVFRAVGIDFGPDKTAGTNDDLQLGFMDGVNWSVAPWDAAAERDEDVKYAGSMGAGDGIFHPADAGPNPQRKQNTNNAGNLKVIAKLQHGGSEISGNGHLIVTVQRWNSPPLK
;
A
#
# COMPACT_ATOMS: atom_id res chain seq x y z
N ILE A 1 -10.35 11.94 -13.83
CA ILE A 1 -10.98 12.26 -15.13
C ILE A 1 -9.92 12.29 -16.23
N ALA A 2 -10.17 11.62 -17.35
CA ALA A 2 -9.33 11.65 -18.55
C ALA A 2 -10.11 12.26 -19.72
N THR A 3 -9.57 13.28 -20.37
CA THR A 3 -10.21 13.95 -21.52
C THR A 3 -9.33 13.77 -22.75
N GLN A 4 -9.88 13.25 -23.84
CA GLN A 4 -9.12 13.07 -25.07
C GLN A 4 -8.76 14.44 -25.67
N THR A 5 -7.49 14.63 -26.01
CA THR A 5 -6.96 15.87 -26.61
C THR A 5 -6.54 15.70 -28.06
N ALA A 6 -6.19 14.48 -28.46
CA ALA A 6 -5.92 14.07 -29.84
C ALA A 6 -6.11 12.53 -29.93
N GLN A 7 -5.92 11.94 -31.11
CA GLN A 7 -5.90 10.47 -31.25
C GLN A 7 -4.88 9.88 -30.26
N ASP A 8 -5.34 8.98 -29.39
CA ASP A 8 -4.55 8.30 -28.34
C ASP A 8 -3.93 9.18 -27.23
N TYR A 9 -4.09 10.51 -27.27
CA TYR A 9 -3.57 11.43 -26.25
C TYR A 9 -4.67 12.00 -25.38
N PHE A 10 -4.39 12.10 -24.08
CA PHE A 10 -5.35 12.55 -23.07
C PHE A 10 -4.72 13.57 -22.12
N SER A 11 -5.53 14.53 -21.66
CA SER A 11 -5.26 15.31 -20.46
C SER A 11 -5.90 14.62 -19.24
N LEU A 12 -5.24 14.73 -18.09
CA LEU A 12 -5.69 14.12 -16.84
C LEU A 12 -5.93 15.18 -15.77
N THR A 13 -7.01 14.97 -15.02
CA THR A 13 -7.25 15.59 -13.72
C THR A 13 -7.53 14.48 -12.71
N ILE A 14 -6.85 14.51 -11.57
CA ILE A 14 -7.08 13.62 -10.44
C ILE A 14 -7.48 14.46 -9.25
N GLU A 15 -8.51 14.00 -8.55
CA GLU A 15 -8.97 14.53 -7.27
C GLU A 15 -9.26 13.32 -6.39
N GLY A 16 -8.97 13.43 -5.10
CA GLY A 16 -9.21 12.37 -4.13
C GLY A 16 -8.74 12.75 -2.73
N SER A 17 -8.75 11.78 -1.84
CA SER A 17 -8.19 11.92 -0.50
C SER A 17 -7.53 10.62 -0.07
N PHE A 18 -6.47 10.73 0.74
CA PHE A 18 -5.93 9.61 1.50
C PHE A 18 -6.83 9.29 2.69
N GLU A 19 -6.56 8.15 3.33
CA GLU A 19 -7.31 7.68 4.49
C GLU A 19 -7.24 8.65 5.67
N ASN A 20 -6.06 9.25 5.91
CA ASN A 20 -5.84 10.28 6.92
C ASN A 20 -6.63 11.59 6.68
N GLY A 21 -7.43 11.65 5.61
CA GLY A 21 -8.24 12.81 5.24
C GLY A 21 -7.51 13.83 4.37
N GLU A 22 -6.21 13.66 4.13
CA GLU A 22 -5.44 14.54 3.27
C GLU A 22 -5.98 14.49 1.83
N THR A 23 -6.45 15.63 1.34
CA THR A 23 -6.93 15.76 -0.04
C THR A 23 -5.77 15.86 -1.00
N VAL A 24 -5.84 15.14 -2.11
CA VAL A 24 -4.86 15.21 -3.20
C VAL A 24 -5.55 15.62 -4.48
N SER A 25 -4.91 16.54 -5.21
CA SER A 25 -5.32 16.88 -6.56
C SER A 25 -4.11 16.96 -7.48
N GLY A 26 -4.35 16.76 -8.77
CA GLY A 26 -3.27 16.80 -9.74
C GLY A 26 -3.73 16.84 -11.18
N LYS A 27 -2.77 17.18 -12.04
CA LYS A 27 -2.97 17.28 -13.48
C LYS A 27 -1.83 16.59 -14.23
N GLY A 28 -2.14 16.07 -15.40
CA GLY A 28 -1.17 15.32 -16.19
C GLY A 28 -1.57 15.15 -17.64
N LYS A 29 -0.76 14.34 -18.33
CA LYS A 29 -0.98 13.92 -19.71
C LYS A 29 -0.77 12.42 -19.80
N ALA A 30 -1.56 11.76 -20.63
CA ALA A 30 -1.43 10.34 -20.92
C ALA A 30 -1.42 10.09 -22.43
N VAL A 31 -0.89 8.93 -22.77
CA VAL A 31 -0.94 8.33 -24.10
C VAL A 31 -1.34 6.87 -23.96
N VAL A 32 -2.14 6.38 -24.92
CA VAL A 32 -2.49 4.96 -25.03
C VAL A 32 -1.70 4.36 -26.18
N TYR A 33 -0.86 3.38 -25.88
CA TYR A 33 -0.21 2.57 -26.91
C TYR A 33 -1.04 1.33 -27.19
N THR A 34 -1.00 0.86 -28.45
CA THR A 34 -1.58 -0.43 -28.89
C THR A 34 -3.05 -0.66 -28.50
N GLY A 35 -3.81 0.42 -28.26
CA GLY A 35 -5.21 0.40 -27.88
C GLY A 35 -5.51 0.07 -26.41
N TYR A 36 -4.51 -0.27 -25.58
CA TYR A 36 -4.74 -0.61 -24.17
C TYR A 36 -3.62 -0.19 -23.19
N GLU A 37 -2.40 0.05 -23.65
CA GLU A 37 -1.27 0.38 -22.78
C GLU A 37 -1.26 1.85 -22.41
N TRP A 38 -1.82 2.15 -21.25
CA TRP A 38 -1.88 3.50 -20.72
C TRP A 38 -0.56 3.90 -20.06
N ARG A 39 0.01 5.02 -20.52
CA ARG A 39 1.21 5.64 -19.93
C ARG A 39 0.91 7.09 -19.62
N ALA A 40 1.06 7.48 -18.36
CA ALA A 40 0.85 8.87 -17.97
C ALA A 40 2.00 9.46 -17.16
N GLN A 41 2.09 10.78 -17.23
CA GLN A 41 2.87 11.60 -16.33
C GLN A 41 1.97 12.68 -15.74
N LEU A 42 2.05 12.86 -14.43
CA LEU A 42 1.21 13.81 -13.73
C LEU A 42 1.93 14.38 -12.52
N LYS A 43 1.44 15.52 -12.04
CA LYS A 43 1.83 16.09 -10.76
C LYS A 43 0.66 15.96 -9.80
N LEU A 44 0.84 15.26 -8.68
CA LEU A 44 -0.11 15.22 -7.55
C LEU A 44 0.45 16.11 -6.45
N GLY A 45 -0.11 17.32 -6.27
CA GLY A 45 0.53 18.37 -5.47
C GLY A 45 1.94 18.71 -6.00
N ASP A 46 2.97 18.41 -5.21
CA ASP A 46 4.38 18.53 -5.62
C ASP A 46 5.02 17.24 -6.13
N MET A 47 4.35 16.11 -5.96
CA MET A 47 4.85 14.80 -6.35
C MET A 47 4.76 14.61 -7.87
N LYS A 48 5.91 14.34 -8.51
CA LYS A 48 5.97 13.95 -9.92
C LYS A 48 5.74 12.45 -10.04
N MET A 49 4.62 12.05 -10.63
CA MET A 49 4.19 10.66 -10.73
C MET A 49 4.23 10.15 -12.18
N ARG A 50 4.41 8.84 -12.31
CA ARG A 50 4.19 8.08 -13.53
C ARG A 50 3.03 7.10 -13.32
N GLN A 51 2.25 6.86 -14.36
CA GLN A 51 1.28 5.76 -14.40
C GLN A 51 1.66 4.78 -15.49
N VAL A 52 1.59 3.49 -15.15
CA VAL A 52 1.72 2.37 -16.07
C VAL A 52 0.51 1.47 -15.81
N LEU A 53 -0.53 1.66 -16.63
CA LEU A 53 -1.80 0.94 -16.50
C LEU A 53 -2.11 0.18 -17.81
N ALA A 54 -3.05 -0.75 -17.72
CA ALA A 54 -3.64 -1.45 -18.85
C ALA A 54 -5.16 -1.26 -18.82
N ALA A 55 -5.73 -0.87 -19.97
CA ALA A 55 -7.16 -0.92 -20.20
C ALA A 55 -7.60 -2.35 -20.44
N ASN A 56 -8.79 -2.71 -19.96
CA ASN A 56 -9.45 -3.95 -20.39
C ASN A 56 -10.03 -3.79 -21.82
N ALA A 57 -10.53 -4.89 -22.38
CA ALA A 57 -11.04 -4.92 -23.76
C ALA A 57 -12.22 -3.95 -24.01
N SER A 58 -13.07 -3.71 -23.01
CA SER A 58 -14.16 -2.73 -23.10
C SER A 58 -13.71 -1.28 -22.88
N GLY A 59 -12.46 -1.07 -22.42
CA GLY A 59 -11.91 0.24 -22.10
C GLY A 59 -12.61 0.93 -20.93
N ASP A 60 -13.41 0.22 -20.13
CA ASP A 60 -14.11 0.74 -18.96
C ASP A 60 -13.33 0.59 -17.66
N ARG A 61 -12.19 -0.12 -17.68
CA ARG A 61 -11.34 -0.34 -16.51
C ARG A 61 -9.88 -0.18 -16.86
N LEU A 62 -9.16 0.59 -16.05
CA LEU A 62 -7.71 0.69 -16.04
C LEU A 62 -7.16 0.03 -14.78
N THR A 63 -6.20 -0.87 -14.92
CA THR A 63 -5.50 -1.50 -13.78
C THR A 63 -4.00 -1.38 -13.97
N GLY A 64 -3.26 -1.07 -12.91
CA GLY A 64 -1.80 -1.07 -12.94
C GLY A 64 -1.20 -0.32 -11.76
N ARG A 65 -0.12 0.42 -11.99
CA ARG A 65 0.62 1.11 -10.93
C ARG A 65 0.82 2.60 -11.21
N MET A 66 0.76 3.39 -10.15
CA MET A 66 1.20 4.79 -10.12
C MET A 66 2.35 4.95 -9.13
N PHE A 67 3.42 5.64 -9.49
CA PHE A 67 4.61 5.73 -8.65
C PHE A 67 5.37 7.03 -8.84
N LEU A 68 6.19 7.40 -7.85
CA LEU A 68 7.06 8.58 -7.92
C LEU A 68 8.10 8.40 -9.03
N LYS A 69 8.30 9.43 -9.85
CA LYS A 69 9.17 9.39 -11.04
C LYS A 69 10.60 8.95 -10.73
N GLU A 70 11.16 9.42 -9.62
CA GLU A 70 12.54 9.14 -9.22
C GLU A 70 12.63 8.07 -8.12
N GLN A 71 11.50 7.70 -7.51
CA GLN A 71 11.40 6.67 -6.47
C GLN A 71 10.36 5.63 -6.89
N GLU A 72 10.68 4.84 -7.92
CA GLU A 72 9.70 3.92 -8.50
C GLU A 72 9.16 2.90 -7.49
N LEU A 73 9.88 2.54 -6.43
CA LEU A 73 9.38 1.62 -5.40
C LEU A 73 8.32 2.27 -4.51
N ASN A 74 8.34 3.60 -4.40
CA ASN A 74 7.30 4.38 -3.75
C ASN A 74 6.14 4.65 -4.73
N GLY A 75 5.06 3.89 -4.56
CA GLY A 75 3.90 3.97 -5.41
C GLY A 75 2.75 3.11 -4.90
N MET A 76 1.68 3.09 -5.67
CA MET A 76 0.42 2.45 -5.34
C MET A 76 -0.14 1.71 -6.54
N GLN A 77 -0.82 0.59 -6.27
CA GLN A 77 -1.66 -0.05 -7.27
C GLN A 77 -2.90 0.81 -7.50
N ILE A 78 -3.30 0.96 -8.76
CA ILE A 78 -4.47 1.72 -9.16
C ILE A 78 -5.40 0.80 -9.93
N THR A 79 -6.67 0.80 -9.50
CA THR A 79 -7.79 0.40 -10.34
C THR A 79 -8.69 1.61 -10.51
N ALA A 80 -8.93 2.01 -11.76
CA ALA A 80 -9.89 3.04 -12.11
C ALA A 80 -10.99 2.42 -12.97
N VAL A 81 -12.23 2.75 -12.67
CA VAL A 81 -13.41 2.35 -13.43
C VAL A 81 -14.02 3.59 -14.09
N ARG A 82 -14.57 3.41 -15.28
CA ARG A 82 -15.32 4.45 -15.99
C ARG A 82 -16.58 4.77 -15.18
N ASP A 83 -16.80 6.06 -14.94
CA ASP A 83 -18.05 6.53 -14.39
C ASP A 83 -19.11 6.58 -15.49
N ASP A 84 -19.93 5.54 -15.57
CA ASP A 84 -21.10 5.43 -16.45
C ASP A 84 -22.40 5.37 -15.62
N SER A 85 -22.35 5.83 -14.36
CA SER A 85 -23.44 5.73 -13.38
C SER A 85 -23.89 4.30 -13.01
N THR A 86 -23.24 3.25 -13.52
CA THR A 86 -23.49 1.88 -13.08
C THR A 86 -22.87 1.68 -11.69
N ALA A 87 -23.67 1.11 -10.78
CA ALA A 87 -23.20 0.76 -9.45
C ALA A 87 -22.06 -0.27 -9.53
N ARG A 88 -20.87 0.10 -9.05
CA ARG A 88 -19.71 -0.79 -8.93
C ARG A 88 -18.96 -0.48 -7.65
N ILE A 89 -18.50 -1.52 -6.96
CA ILE A 89 -17.55 -1.38 -5.84
C ILE A 89 -16.15 -1.62 -6.41
N ASN A 90 -15.25 -0.67 -6.20
CA ASN A 90 -13.84 -0.73 -6.61
C ASN A 90 -12.93 -1.15 -5.45
N SER A 91 -13.19 -0.65 -4.24
CA SER A 91 -12.47 -1.06 -3.04
C SER A 91 -13.31 -0.88 -1.76
N VAL A 92 -12.92 -1.64 -0.73
CA VAL A 92 -13.32 -1.44 0.66
C VAL A 92 -12.05 -1.29 1.48
N PHE A 93 -11.97 -0.23 2.29
CA PHE A 93 -10.79 0.07 3.09
C PHE A 93 -11.15 0.66 4.47
N PRO A 94 -10.59 0.18 5.58
CA PRO A 94 -9.82 -1.06 5.68
C PRO A 94 -10.68 -2.27 5.30
N GLY A 95 -10.03 -3.30 4.79
CA GLY A 95 -10.68 -4.55 4.36
C GLY A 95 -10.92 -5.54 5.51
N HIS A 96 -10.91 -5.08 6.76
CA HIS A 96 -11.05 -5.93 7.95
C HIS A 96 -11.87 -5.25 9.05
N ILE A 97 -12.47 -6.06 9.93
CA ILE A 97 -13.13 -5.59 11.16
C ILE A 97 -13.03 -6.64 12.28
N GLN A 98 -12.62 -6.21 13.46
CA GLN A 98 -12.53 -7.08 14.63
C GLN A 98 -13.91 -7.30 15.26
N ARG A 99 -14.23 -8.52 15.69
CA ARG A 99 -15.45 -8.82 16.46
C ARG A 99 -15.54 -7.95 17.71
N ALA A 100 -16.77 -7.58 18.06
CA ALA A 100 -17.09 -6.72 19.21
C ALA A 100 -16.47 -5.31 19.16
N GLN A 101 -15.91 -4.89 18.01
CA GLN A 101 -15.37 -3.55 17.82
C GLN A 101 -16.19 -2.72 16.83
N LYS A 102 -15.89 -1.43 16.81
CA LYS A 102 -16.34 -0.51 15.76
C LYS A 102 -15.19 -0.20 14.83
N GLN A 103 -15.51 0.04 13.56
CA GLN A 103 -14.53 0.40 12.56
C GLN A 103 -15.17 1.35 11.55
N THR A 104 -14.47 2.45 11.23
CA THR A 104 -14.83 3.26 10.07
C THR A 104 -14.25 2.61 8.82
N ILE A 105 -15.09 2.38 7.80
CA ILE A 105 -14.67 1.91 6.48
C ILE A 105 -15.06 2.92 5.40
N THR A 106 -14.28 2.95 4.33
CA THR A 106 -14.54 3.66 3.09
C THR A 106 -14.73 2.66 1.97
N ILE A 107 -15.86 2.76 1.28
CA ILE A 107 -16.14 2.05 0.04
C ILE A 107 -15.95 3.05 -1.11
N THR A 108 -15.12 2.71 -2.09
CA THR A 108 -14.96 3.51 -3.32
C THR A 108 -15.53 2.77 -4.53
N GLY A 109 -15.99 3.51 -5.53
CA GLY A 109 -16.69 2.91 -6.66
C GLY A 109 -17.28 3.92 -7.63
N SER A 110 -18.32 3.47 -8.36
CA SER A 110 -19.17 4.29 -9.21
C SER A 110 -20.63 3.99 -8.90
N GLY A 111 -21.54 4.95 -9.08
CA GLY A 111 -22.98 4.76 -8.83
C GLY A 111 -23.32 4.28 -7.42
N LEU A 112 -22.50 4.63 -6.40
CA LEU A 112 -22.73 4.20 -5.03
C LEU A 112 -23.98 4.84 -4.44
N THR A 113 -24.80 4.04 -3.76
CA THR A 113 -26.01 4.47 -3.06
C THR A 113 -25.86 4.26 -1.55
N ARG A 114 -26.89 4.60 -0.78
CA ARG A 114 -26.94 4.34 0.68
C ARG A 114 -27.49 2.96 1.04
N ASP A 115 -27.92 2.19 0.05
CA ASP A 115 -28.40 0.82 0.24
C ASP A 115 -27.22 -0.13 0.39
N VAL A 116 -26.76 -0.35 1.63
CA VAL A 116 -25.61 -1.20 1.95
C VAL A 116 -26.07 -2.56 2.42
N ARG A 117 -25.53 -3.61 1.81
CA ARG A 117 -25.65 -4.99 2.29
C ARG A 117 -24.37 -5.41 2.97
N LEU A 118 -24.48 -5.76 4.23
CA LEU A 118 -23.37 -6.19 5.09
C LEU A 118 -23.54 -7.65 5.48
N PRO A 119 -22.45 -8.35 5.81
CA PRO A 119 -22.52 -9.72 6.26
C PRO A 119 -23.19 -9.85 7.64
N PRO A 120 -23.67 -11.05 8.00
CA PRO A 120 -24.34 -11.28 9.27
C PRO A 120 -23.53 -10.80 10.47
N GLY A 121 -24.18 -10.07 11.37
CA GLY A 121 -23.55 -9.57 12.59
C GLY A 121 -22.70 -8.30 12.40
N ILE A 122 -22.67 -7.71 11.20
CA ILE A 122 -22.10 -6.37 10.96
C ILE A 122 -23.24 -5.38 10.70
N THR A 123 -23.23 -4.24 11.38
CA THR A 123 -24.26 -3.20 11.26
C THR A 123 -23.66 -1.84 10.96
N VAL A 124 -24.38 -0.99 10.23
CA VAL A 124 -24.04 0.44 10.08
C VAL A 124 -24.49 1.19 11.32
N ASP A 125 -23.55 1.70 12.10
CA ASP A 125 -23.84 2.65 13.19
C ASP A 125 -24.16 4.03 12.60
N LYS A 126 -23.42 4.46 11.57
CA LYS A 126 -23.57 5.78 10.94
C LYS A 126 -23.07 5.79 9.50
N ILE A 127 -23.77 6.49 8.61
CA ILE A 127 -23.22 6.92 7.32
C ILE A 127 -22.54 8.27 7.55
N VAL A 128 -21.20 8.29 7.53
CA VAL A 128 -20.39 9.48 7.80
C VAL A 128 -20.46 10.47 6.63
N SER A 129 -20.26 9.97 5.41
CA SER A 129 -20.38 10.74 4.18
C SER A 129 -20.73 9.83 3.00
N HIS A 130 -21.34 10.42 1.96
CA HIS A 130 -21.78 9.69 0.77
C HIS A 130 -21.82 10.62 -0.44
N ASP A 131 -21.19 10.18 -1.52
CA ASP A 131 -21.40 10.63 -2.89
C ASP A 131 -21.48 9.41 -3.83
N ASN A 132 -21.61 9.64 -5.15
CA ASN A 132 -21.74 8.58 -6.14
C ASN A 132 -20.46 7.73 -6.34
N THR A 133 -19.32 8.15 -5.80
CA THR A 133 -18.02 7.48 -5.93
C THR A 133 -17.40 7.04 -4.61
N ARG A 134 -17.90 7.56 -3.48
CA ARG A 134 -17.38 7.30 -2.14
C ARG A 134 -18.51 7.17 -1.10
N LEU A 135 -18.41 6.15 -0.26
CA LEU A 135 -19.30 5.93 0.87
C LEU A 135 -18.47 5.62 2.13
N VAL A 136 -18.59 6.46 3.16
CA VAL A 136 -17.88 6.29 4.44
C VAL A 136 -18.86 5.88 5.52
N LEU A 137 -18.60 4.75 6.18
CA LEU A 137 -19.50 4.10 7.12
C LEU A 137 -18.78 3.84 8.44
N ASP A 138 -19.40 4.21 9.56
CA ASP A 138 -19.04 3.65 10.86
C ASP A 138 -19.80 2.34 11.03
N LEU A 139 -19.06 1.24 11.09
CA LEU A 139 -19.59 -0.10 11.29
C LEU A 139 -19.39 -0.58 12.71
N ARG A 140 -20.21 -1.54 13.11
CA ARG A 140 -20.06 -2.30 14.34
C ARG A 140 -20.14 -3.80 14.03
N ALA A 141 -19.14 -4.54 14.50
CA ALA A 141 -19.17 -5.99 14.49
C ALA A 141 -19.72 -6.53 15.81
N SER A 142 -20.70 -7.41 15.74
CA SER A 142 -21.17 -8.13 16.91
C SER A 142 -20.11 -9.11 17.42
N ALA A 143 -20.17 -9.43 18.71
CA ALA A 143 -19.34 -10.48 19.29
C ALA A 143 -19.64 -11.88 18.74
N LYS A 144 -20.65 -12.08 17.87
CA LYS A 144 -21.00 -13.37 17.26
C LYS A 144 -20.93 -13.33 15.73
N ALA A 145 -20.37 -12.27 15.14
CA ALA A 145 -20.20 -12.19 13.69
C ALA A 145 -19.36 -13.39 13.20
N PRO A 146 -19.77 -14.08 12.11
CA PRO A 146 -18.98 -15.17 11.55
C PRO A 146 -17.59 -14.70 11.17
N LEU A 147 -16.57 -15.50 11.47
CA LEU A 147 -15.18 -15.22 11.11
C LEU A 147 -14.94 -15.50 9.63
N GLY A 148 -13.97 -14.80 9.07
CA GLY A 148 -13.49 -15.02 7.72
C GLY A 148 -13.88 -13.93 6.73
N ARG A 149 -13.64 -14.24 5.45
CA ARG A 149 -13.95 -13.34 4.34
C ARG A 149 -15.45 -13.28 4.11
N ALA A 150 -15.93 -12.06 3.88
CA ALA A 150 -17.33 -11.77 3.71
C ALA A 150 -17.55 -10.73 2.61
N ASP A 151 -18.68 -10.85 1.94
CA ASP A 151 -19.05 -9.99 0.83
C ASP A 151 -19.66 -8.68 1.32
N ILE A 152 -19.44 -7.60 0.58
CA ILE A 152 -20.12 -6.32 0.78
C ILE A 152 -20.88 -5.96 -0.50
N GLY A 153 -22.11 -5.47 -0.33
CA GLY A 153 -22.91 -4.96 -1.43
C GLY A 153 -23.32 -3.50 -1.25
N VAL A 154 -23.51 -2.80 -2.36
CA VAL A 154 -24.07 -1.45 -2.42
C VAL A 154 -25.02 -1.36 -3.62
N GLY A 155 -26.30 -1.07 -3.40
CA GLY A 155 -27.30 -1.01 -4.49
C GLY A 155 -27.39 -2.34 -5.24
N GLN A 156 -26.99 -2.45 -6.51
CA GLN A 156 -26.89 -3.75 -7.20
C GLN A 156 -25.45 -4.29 -7.30
N ALA A 157 -24.47 -3.52 -6.83
CA ALA A 157 -23.07 -3.93 -6.79
C ALA A 157 -22.81 -4.91 -5.64
N SER A 158 -21.86 -5.82 -5.84
CA SER A 158 -21.32 -6.71 -4.82
C SER A 158 -19.81 -6.87 -5.04
N MET A 159 -19.06 -6.98 -3.96
CA MET A 159 -17.63 -7.32 -3.97
C MET A 159 -17.42 -8.52 -3.06
N VAL A 160 -16.94 -9.61 -3.67
CA VAL A 160 -16.71 -10.89 -2.97
C VAL A 160 -15.49 -10.78 -2.06
N GLY A 161 -15.62 -11.26 -0.83
CA GLY A 161 -14.52 -11.28 0.15
C GLY A 161 -13.93 -9.90 0.46
N ALA A 162 -14.75 -8.86 0.36
CA ALA A 162 -14.34 -7.46 0.54
C ALA A 162 -13.98 -7.10 1.99
N LEU A 163 -14.48 -7.86 2.96
CA LEU A 163 -14.28 -7.62 4.39
C LEU A 163 -13.85 -8.90 5.09
N VAL A 164 -12.82 -8.82 5.92
CA VAL A 164 -12.36 -9.92 6.78
C VAL A 164 -12.83 -9.66 8.21
N VAL A 165 -13.72 -10.51 8.72
CA VAL A 165 -14.14 -10.48 10.12
C VAL A 165 -13.21 -11.37 10.94
N TYR A 166 -12.57 -10.81 11.97
CA TYR A 166 -11.52 -11.50 12.71
C TYR A 166 -11.66 -11.35 14.24
N ASN A 167 -10.89 -12.14 14.98
CA ASN A 167 -10.83 -12.10 16.45
C ASN A 167 -9.64 -11.30 16.95
N ALA A 168 -8.45 -11.59 16.44
CA ALA A 168 -7.20 -11.05 16.92
C ALA A 168 -6.20 -10.86 15.78
N VAL A 169 -5.23 -9.97 16.00
CA VAL A 169 -4.01 -9.95 15.20
C VAL A 169 -3.01 -10.82 15.95
N ASP A 170 -2.71 -12.01 15.44
CA ASP A 170 -1.80 -12.96 16.09
C ASP A 170 -0.35 -12.79 15.59
N SER A 171 -0.16 -12.31 14.36
CA SER A 171 1.15 -11.93 13.82
C SER A 171 1.09 -10.83 12.76
N LEU A 172 2.26 -10.30 12.39
CA LEU A 172 2.45 -9.40 11.26
C LEU A 172 3.34 -10.05 10.21
N ALA A 173 2.93 -10.00 8.95
CA ALA A 173 3.81 -10.25 7.80
C ALA A 173 4.32 -8.93 7.23
N VAL A 174 5.64 -8.77 7.14
CA VAL A 174 6.25 -7.60 6.48
C VAL A 174 6.22 -7.82 4.98
N GLU A 175 5.65 -6.87 4.25
CA GLU A 175 5.57 -6.86 2.80
C GLU A 175 6.32 -5.66 2.20
N PRO A 176 7.27 -5.89 1.28
CA PRO A 176 7.77 -7.20 0.85
C PRO A 176 8.60 -7.87 1.95
N ALA A 177 8.61 -9.21 1.97
CA ALA A 177 9.42 -9.98 2.92
C ALA A 177 10.93 -9.81 2.70
N TYR A 178 11.33 -9.47 1.46
CA TYR A 178 12.68 -9.13 1.07
C TYR A 178 12.68 -7.89 0.16
N ALA A 179 13.52 -6.91 0.45
CA ALA A 179 13.69 -5.72 -0.37
C ALA A 179 15.16 -5.36 -0.56
N ILE A 180 15.40 -4.53 -1.58
CA ILE A 180 16.69 -3.89 -1.83
C ILE A 180 16.50 -2.38 -1.79
N ALA A 181 17.28 -1.70 -0.95
CA ALA A 181 17.51 -0.26 -1.04
C ALA A 181 18.89 -0.01 -1.68
N ARG A 182 19.10 1.17 -2.26
CA ARG A 182 20.40 1.53 -2.85
C ARG A 182 20.86 2.89 -2.38
N VAL A 183 22.11 2.95 -1.93
CA VAL A 183 22.78 4.24 -1.68
C VAL A 183 22.78 5.08 -2.96
N GLY A 184 22.92 6.38 -2.84
CA GLY A 184 22.91 7.29 -3.98
C GLY A 184 23.33 8.70 -3.57
N ASP A 185 23.16 9.64 -4.48
CA ASP A 185 23.50 11.05 -4.30
C ASP A 185 24.98 11.25 -3.94
N ASN A 186 25.27 12.14 -2.98
CA ASN A 186 26.62 12.47 -2.51
C ASN A 186 27.57 12.93 -3.64
N GLY A 187 27.07 13.81 -4.53
CA GLY A 187 27.77 14.28 -5.72
C GLY A 187 27.78 13.29 -6.90
N GLY A 188 27.21 12.09 -6.73
CA GLY A 188 27.02 11.11 -7.78
C GLY A 188 25.81 11.41 -8.68
N ALA A 189 25.77 10.75 -9.85
CA ALA A 189 24.72 10.94 -10.86
C ALA A 189 23.45 10.08 -10.66
N THR A 190 23.43 9.21 -9.65
CA THR A 190 22.33 8.28 -9.39
C THR A 190 21.67 8.62 -8.04
N PRO A 191 20.34 8.82 -7.99
CA PRO A 191 19.67 9.09 -6.73
C PRO A 191 19.65 7.86 -5.83
N LYS A 192 19.40 8.09 -4.54
CA LYS A 192 19.04 7.03 -3.59
C LYS A 192 17.81 6.25 -4.08
N VAL A 193 17.72 4.98 -3.70
CA VAL A 193 16.53 4.15 -3.94
C VAL A 193 15.99 3.66 -2.62
N ASP A 194 14.85 4.21 -2.21
CA ASP A 194 14.17 3.84 -0.97
C ASP A 194 13.61 2.41 -1.06
N ALA A 195 13.48 1.76 0.09
CA ALA A 195 12.66 0.56 0.24
C ALA A 195 11.40 0.90 1.04
N VAL A 196 10.24 0.45 0.57
CA VAL A 196 8.94 0.73 1.20
C VAL A 196 8.36 -0.56 1.72
N PHE A 197 7.95 -0.56 2.99
CA PHE A 197 7.38 -1.72 3.67
C PHE A 197 5.98 -1.41 4.20
N ARG A 198 5.14 -2.43 4.24
CA ARG A 198 3.87 -2.43 4.96
C ARG A 198 3.71 -3.71 5.75
N ALA A 199 2.87 -3.70 6.78
CA ALA A 199 2.62 -4.87 7.60
C ALA A 199 1.20 -5.38 7.38
N VAL A 200 1.07 -6.65 7.02
CA VAL A 200 -0.21 -7.35 6.90
C VAL A 200 -0.49 -8.07 8.21
N GLY A 201 -1.66 -7.83 8.78
CA GLY A 201 -2.12 -8.56 9.96
C GLY A 201 -2.56 -9.97 9.61
N ILE A 202 -2.32 -10.92 10.51
CA ILE A 202 -2.77 -12.31 10.38
C ILE A 202 -3.48 -12.72 11.66
N ASP A 203 -4.69 -13.28 11.55
CA ASP A 203 -5.37 -14.04 12.60
C ASP A 203 -5.13 -15.53 12.33
N PHE A 204 -4.67 -16.30 13.32
CA PHE A 204 -4.44 -17.76 13.17
C PHE A 204 -5.72 -18.58 13.28
N GLY A 205 -6.85 -17.98 12.91
CA GLY A 205 -8.15 -18.64 12.88
C GLY A 205 -8.60 -19.24 14.22
N PRO A 206 -9.61 -20.13 14.17
CA PRO A 206 -10.03 -20.92 15.32
C PRO A 206 -8.99 -21.89 15.89
N ASP A 207 -8.07 -22.43 15.08
CA ASP A 207 -7.11 -23.44 15.54
C ASP A 207 -5.88 -22.85 16.27
N LYS A 208 -5.68 -21.53 16.15
CA LYS A 208 -4.59 -20.76 16.78
C LYS A 208 -3.20 -21.23 16.41
N THR A 209 -3.07 -21.85 15.24
CA THR A 209 -1.81 -22.38 14.72
C THR A 209 -1.42 -21.62 13.47
N ALA A 210 -0.22 -21.04 13.46
CA ALA A 210 0.27 -20.30 12.28
C ALA A 210 0.47 -21.21 11.07
N GLY A 211 0.09 -20.72 9.88
CA GLY A 211 0.37 -21.37 8.60
C GLY A 211 -0.64 -22.45 8.21
N THR A 212 -1.83 -22.43 8.80
CA THR A 212 -2.92 -23.36 8.51
C THR A 212 -3.94 -22.74 7.55
N ASN A 213 -4.93 -23.52 7.13
CA ASN A 213 -5.90 -23.09 6.11
C ASN A 213 -6.96 -22.11 6.64
N ASP A 214 -7.10 -21.99 7.96
CA ASP A 214 -8.01 -21.04 8.62
C ASP A 214 -7.35 -19.70 8.98
N ASP A 215 -6.06 -19.53 8.67
CA ASP A 215 -5.38 -18.23 8.76
C ASP A 215 -6.10 -17.17 7.92
N LEU A 216 -6.36 -16.03 8.54
CA LEU A 216 -7.01 -14.89 7.89
C LEU A 216 -5.99 -13.76 7.70
N GLN A 217 -5.68 -13.44 6.45
CA GLN A 217 -4.97 -12.22 6.11
C GLN A 217 -5.92 -11.02 6.24
N LEU A 218 -5.58 -10.09 7.12
CA LEU A 218 -6.38 -8.92 7.47
C LEU A 218 -6.13 -7.73 6.53
N GLY A 219 -5.13 -7.83 5.65
CA GLY A 219 -4.62 -6.69 4.89
C GLY A 219 -3.73 -5.79 5.75
N PHE A 220 -3.44 -4.59 5.24
CA PHE A 220 -2.49 -3.69 5.89
C PHE A 220 -3.05 -3.13 7.20
N MET A 221 -2.19 -3.11 8.22
CA MET A 221 -2.51 -2.59 9.55
C MET A 221 -2.00 -1.16 9.72
N ASP A 222 -2.81 -0.33 10.35
CA ASP A 222 -2.43 1.03 10.74
C ASP A 222 -1.74 1.05 12.11
N GLY A 223 -1.05 2.15 12.42
CA GLY A 223 -0.38 2.34 13.72
C GLY A 223 0.83 1.42 13.93
N VAL A 224 1.38 0.85 12.86
CA VAL A 224 2.58 0.01 12.91
C VAL A 224 3.82 0.89 13.05
N ASN A 225 4.64 0.60 14.06
CA ASN A 225 5.92 1.23 14.27
C ASN A 225 7.05 0.41 13.63
N TRP A 226 7.89 1.07 12.85
CA TRP A 226 8.97 0.45 12.10
C TRP A 226 10.34 0.72 12.69
N SER A 227 11.22 -0.27 12.59
CA SER A 227 12.63 -0.14 12.97
C SER A 227 13.51 -1.10 12.16
N VAL A 228 14.83 -0.94 12.27
CA VAL A 228 15.82 -1.87 11.71
C VAL A 228 16.75 -2.38 12.80
N ALA A 229 17.21 -3.62 12.62
CA ALA A 229 18.24 -4.26 13.43
C ALA A 229 19.26 -4.95 12.51
N PRO A 230 20.44 -5.34 13.01
CA PRO A 230 21.34 -6.17 12.22
C PRO A 230 20.65 -7.49 11.83
N TRP A 231 20.83 -7.93 10.59
CA TRP A 231 20.30 -9.22 10.15
C TRP A 231 21.03 -10.40 10.82
N ASP A 232 22.35 -10.28 10.95
CA ASP A 232 23.24 -11.30 11.48
C ASP A 232 24.42 -10.68 12.26
N ALA A 233 25.28 -11.54 12.81
CA ALA A 233 26.45 -11.12 13.58
C ALA A 233 27.50 -10.36 12.75
N ALA A 234 27.53 -10.55 11.41
CA ALA A 234 28.44 -9.80 10.56
C ALA A 234 27.95 -8.35 10.41
N ALA A 235 26.65 -8.17 10.17
CA ALA A 235 26.00 -6.86 10.12
C ALA A 235 26.15 -6.09 11.43
N GLU A 236 26.09 -6.78 12.57
CA GLU A 236 26.31 -6.16 13.89
C GLU A 236 27.76 -5.70 14.05
N ARG A 237 28.73 -6.59 13.76
CA ARG A 237 30.17 -6.26 13.84
C ARG A 237 30.55 -5.10 12.93
N ASP A 238 29.96 -5.03 11.75
CA ASP A 238 30.28 -4.02 10.74
C ASP A 238 29.40 -2.74 10.90
N GLU A 239 28.62 -2.66 11.99
CA GLU A 239 27.72 -1.57 12.38
C GLU A 239 26.74 -1.15 11.27
N ASP A 240 26.17 -2.11 10.53
CA ASP A 240 25.35 -1.82 9.35
C ASP A 240 24.15 -0.90 9.65
N VAL A 241 23.47 -1.09 10.80
CA VAL A 241 22.34 -0.25 11.22
C VAL A 241 22.72 1.23 11.36
N LYS A 242 23.97 1.51 11.77
CA LYS A 242 24.46 2.87 11.98
C LYS A 242 24.75 3.60 10.68
N TYR A 243 25.22 2.88 9.66
CA TYR A 243 25.72 3.49 8.44
C TYR A 243 24.78 3.36 7.24
N ALA A 244 23.93 2.33 7.18
CA ALA A 244 23.20 2.00 5.96
C ALA A 244 22.05 2.95 5.61
N GLY A 245 21.49 3.66 6.59
CA GLY A 245 20.37 4.58 6.40
C GLY A 245 19.46 4.65 7.63
N SER A 246 18.24 5.15 7.44
CA SER A 246 17.24 5.28 8.50
C SER A 246 15.88 4.72 8.08
N MET A 247 15.18 4.09 9.02
CA MET A 247 13.79 3.64 8.86
C MET A 247 12.84 4.72 9.38
N GLY A 248 11.89 5.14 8.55
CA GLY A 248 10.78 5.97 8.96
C GLY A 248 9.84 5.20 9.88
N ALA A 249 9.82 5.57 11.16
CA ALA A 249 9.11 4.81 12.18
C ALA A 249 7.59 4.74 11.96
N GLY A 250 6.99 5.76 11.35
CA GLY A 250 5.54 5.86 11.14
C GLY A 250 5.04 5.51 9.73
N ASP A 251 5.93 5.40 8.74
CA ASP A 251 5.54 5.20 7.33
C ASP A 251 6.12 3.93 6.70
N GLY A 252 7.08 3.27 7.37
CA GLY A 252 7.72 2.07 6.86
C GLY A 252 8.62 2.31 5.65
N ILE A 253 9.07 3.55 5.43
CA ILE A 253 9.99 3.89 4.34
C ILE A 253 11.42 3.89 4.87
N PHE A 254 12.27 3.04 4.31
CA PHE A 254 13.71 3.07 4.57
C PHE A 254 14.41 3.99 3.57
N HIS A 255 15.09 5.01 4.09
CA HIS A 255 15.91 5.94 3.34
C HIS A 255 17.38 5.54 3.45
N PRO A 256 18.03 5.10 2.36
CA PRO A 256 19.42 4.69 2.40
C PRO A 256 20.36 5.90 2.58
N ALA A 257 21.54 5.62 3.09
CA ALA A 257 22.58 6.61 3.25
C ALA A 257 23.27 6.99 1.92
N ASP A 258 24.20 7.92 2.04
CA ASP A 258 24.95 8.49 0.93
C ASP A 258 25.86 7.44 0.25
N ALA A 259 26.01 7.59 -1.06
CA ALA A 259 26.90 6.77 -1.88
C ALA A 259 28.39 7.06 -1.65
N GLY A 260 29.26 6.21 -2.21
CA GLY A 260 30.72 6.39 -2.20
C GLY A 260 31.41 5.73 -1.00
N PRO A 261 32.75 5.67 -0.99
CA PRO A 261 33.53 5.16 0.14
C PRO A 261 33.27 5.97 1.41
N ASN A 262 33.06 5.31 2.56
CA ASN A 262 32.88 5.98 3.84
C ASN A 262 34.13 5.77 4.72
N PRO A 263 34.96 6.81 4.96
CA PRO A 263 36.17 6.71 5.78
C PRO A 263 35.94 6.29 7.25
N GLN A 264 34.70 6.40 7.74
CA GLN A 264 34.33 5.96 9.09
C GLN A 264 34.07 4.46 9.18
N ARG A 265 33.95 3.77 8.04
CA ARG A 265 33.74 2.32 8.00
C ARG A 265 35.04 1.57 7.78
N LYS A 266 35.07 0.33 8.26
CA LYS A 266 36.16 -0.61 8.01
C LYS A 266 36.42 -0.71 6.50
N GLN A 267 37.70 -0.67 6.11
CA GLN A 267 38.15 -0.70 4.71
C GLN A 267 37.62 0.45 3.83
N ASN A 268 37.12 1.54 4.44
CA ASN A 268 36.46 2.64 3.73
C ASN A 268 35.33 2.15 2.82
N THR A 269 34.64 1.06 3.20
CA THR A 269 33.55 0.49 2.40
C THR A 269 32.37 1.47 2.28
N ASN A 270 31.45 1.21 1.35
CA ASN A 270 30.25 2.01 1.17
C ASN A 270 29.29 1.90 2.37
N ASN A 271 28.26 2.75 2.40
CA ASN A 271 27.14 2.64 3.34
C ASN A 271 26.14 1.53 2.97
N ALA A 272 26.64 0.38 2.52
CA ALA A 272 25.84 -0.83 2.32
C ALA A 272 25.51 -1.50 3.67
N GLY A 273 24.54 -2.41 3.69
CA GLY A 273 24.23 -3.14 4.91
C GLY A 273 23.24 -4.28 4.73
N ASN A 274 23.26 -5.20 5.68
CA ASN A 274 22.37 -6.34 5.77
C ASN A 274 21.46 -6.19 7.01
N LEU A 275 20.20 -5.81 6.77
CA LEU A 275 19.29 -5.33 7.82
C LEU A 275 18.07 -6.23 7.96
N LYS A 276 17.65 -6.46 9.21
CA LYS A 276 16.33 -6.95 9.55
C LYS A 276 15.39 -5.77 9.72
N VAL A 277 14.28 -5.77 8.98
CA VAL A 277 13.18 -4.81 9.14
C VAL A 277 12.19 -5.36 10.15
N ILE A 278 11.80 -4.55 11.13
CA ILE A 278 10.90 -4.97 12.22
C ILE A 278 9.67 -4.08 12.20
N ALA A 279 8.51 -4.69 11.99
CA ALA A 279 7.20 -4.08 12.19
C ALA A 279 6.69 -4.42 13.60
N LYS A 280 6.16 -3.44 14.32
CA LYS A 280 5.54 -3.62 15.64
C LYS A 280 4.17 -2.96 15.71
N LEU A 281 3.19 -3.67 16.25
CA LEU A 281 1.83 -3.18 16.47
C LEU A 281 1.42 -3.41 17.92
N GLN A 282 0.90 -2.39 18.58
CA GLN A 282 0.23 -2.54 19.88
C GLN A 282 -1.25 -2.86 19.63
N HIS A 283 -1.68 -4.06 20.01
CA HIS A 283 -3.06 -4.50 19.78
C HIS A 283 -3.53 -5.39 20.93
N GLY A 284 -4.73 -5.12 21.46
CA GLY A 284 -5.30 -5.91 22.56
C GLY A 284 -4.44 -5.96 23.83
N GLY A 285 -3.60 -4.94 24.07
CA GLY A 285 -2.67 -4.89 25.21
C GLY A 285 -1.39 -5.71 25.04
N SER A 286 -1.15 -6.27 23.85
CA SER A 286 0.06 -7.01 23.52
C SER A 286 0.84 -6.35 22.38
N GLU A 287 2.17 -6.49 22.39
CA GLU A 287 3.01 -6.14 21.25
C GLU A 287 3.07 -7.32 20.28
N ILE A 288 2.65 -7.09 19.04
CA ILE A 288 2.76 -8.05 17.95
C ILE A 288 3.88 -7.58 17.03
N SER A 289 4.71 -8.50 16.55
CA SER A 289 5.81 -8.16 15.66
C SER A 289 5.87 -9.03 14.41
N GLY A 290 6.47 -8.47 13.37
CA GLY A 290 6.77 -9.13 12.11
C GLY A 290 8.14 -8.71 11.62
N ASN A 291 8.83 -9.58 10.89
CA ASN A 291 10.16 -9.30 10.38
C ASN A 291 10.21 -9.42 8.85
N GLY A 292 11.00 -8.56 8.23
CA GLY A 292 11.41 -8.64 6.84
C GLY A 292 12.93 -8.51 6.70
N HIS A 293 13.43 -8.71 5.49
CA HIS A 293 14.85 -8.63 5.18
C HIS A 293 15.11 -7.49 4.19
N LEU A 294 16.08 -6.65 4.50
CA LEU A 294 16.49 -5.53 3.66
C LEU A 294 18.00 -5.61 3.40
N ILE A 295 18.37 -5.63 2.12
CA ILE A 295 19.74 -5.38 1.70
C ILE A 295 19.86 -3.95 1.20
N VAL A 296 20.75 -3.18 1.83
CA VAL A 296 21.19 -1.89 1.31
C VAL A 296 22.44 -2.12 0.49
N THR A 297 22.43 -1.76 -0.79
CA THR A 297 23.54 -2.05 -1.71
C THR A 297 23.92 -0.85 -2.58
N VAL A 298 24.91 -1.05 -3.44
CA VAL A 298 25.48 -0.04 -4.33
C VAL A 298 24.51 0.38 -5.44
N GLN A 299 24.86 1.47 -6.11
CA GLN A 299 24.07 2.07 -7.17
C GLN A 299 24.02 1.18 -8.42
N ARG A 300 23.13 1.56 -9.34
CA ARG A 300 23.11 1.04 -10.71
C ARG A 300 23.09 2.21 -11.68
N TRP A 301 24.02 2.24 -12.63
CA TRP A 301 24.11 3.32 -13.63
C TRP A 301 23.30 3.03 -14.88
N ASN A 302 23.13 1.75 -15.22
CA ASN A 302 22.21 1.34 -16.28
C ASN A 302 20.84 1.03 -15.68
N SER A 303 19.88 1.90 -15.95
CA SER A 303 18.48 1.78 -15.51
C SER A 303 17.54 1.92 -16.70
N PRO A 304 17.48 0.91 -17.60
CA PRO A 304 16.56 0.94 -18.72
C PRO A 304 15.10 0.89 -18.23
N PRO A 305 14.13 1.28 -19.08
CA PRO A 305 12.71 1.25 -18.72
C PRO A 305 12.19 -0.13 -18.29
N LEU A 306 12.80 -1.21 -18.76
CA LEU A 306 12.51 -2.60 -18.38
C LEU A 306 13.78 -3.20 -17.78
N LYS A 307 13.68 -3.77 -16.57
CA LYS A 307 14.81 -4.26 -15.78
C LYS A 307 15.09 -5.74 -16.01
#